data_AF-A0A1F8DHD3-F1
#
_entry.id   AF-A0A1F8DHD3-F1
#
_cell.length_a   1.000
_cell.length_b   1.000
_cell.length_c   1.000
_cell.angle_alpha   90.00
_cell.angle_beta   90.00
_cell.angle_gamma   90.00
#
_symmetry.space_group_name_H-M   'P 1'
#
loop_
_entity.id
_entity.type
_entity.pdbx_description
1 polymer ?
#
loop_
_entity_poly.entity_id
_entity_poly.type
_entity_poly.pdbx_seq_one_letter_code
_entity_poly.pdbx_strand_id
1 'polypeptide(L)'
;MEKNLEFILEVWEEIKTFFFELANFILKSLHISFLKLEERKGVVVTALYRKRGKLSRTLSHSGMAAITTLGVMLAPLIAQEFPGKAVNPWEISAAPSVLSASTDDPGIDTQISSKVRDSIIDYEVQSGDTVTLIADKFGISADTIRWENDLTRDTIKVGKTLKILPMTGVAHTVVKGDTVYSIAKKYDADVQAIVDFPFNTFTNDETFELAIGQTIIVPEGVMPVVSATPRQRQMTPNAGTVTASGQFVWPTQGTITQRFSWYHPGLDIANRSLPPVVAADSGRVIYAGWDASGYGYMVLVDHGNGYKTRYAHLSQIMVISGQTIGRGAAVGKVGNTGRSTGPHLHFEIYLNGVRVNPLGYLK
;
A
#
# COMPACT_ATOMS: atom_id res chain seq x y z
N MET A 1 51.16 -19.81 66.83
CA MET A 1 50.88 -19.11 65.55
C MET A 1 50.28 -20.08 64.54
N GLU A 2 50.86 -21.27 64.36
CA GLU A 2 50.31 -22.33 63.48
C GLU A 2 48.87 -22.76 63.83
N LYS A 3 48.56 -23.04 65.10
CA LYS A 3 47.19 -23.43 65.50
C LYS A 3 46.10 -22.38 65.17
N ASN A 4 46.45 -21.10 65.16
CA ASN A 4 45.50 -20.04 64.79
C ASN A 4 45.34 -19.96 63.26
N LEU A 5 46.36 -20.32 62.50
CA LEU A 5 46.31 -20.36 61.04
C LEU A 5 45.49 -21.55 60.55
N GLU A 6 45.67 -22.73 61.16
CA GLU A 6 44.85 -23.91 60.89
C GLU A 6 43.37 -23.65 61.19
N PHE A 7 43.06 -23.02 62.33
CA PHE A 7 41.69 -22.63 62.68
C PHE A 7 41.07 -21.64 61.68
N ILE A 8 41.83 -20.64 61.22
CA ILE A 8 41.32 -19.68 60.23
C ILE A 8 41.06 -20.35 58.88
N LEU A 9 41.92 -21.29 58.46
CA LEU A 9 41.75 -22.04 57.22
C LEU A 9 40.52 -22.97 57.31
N GLU A 10 40.32 -23.63 58.45
CA GLU A 10 39.14 -24.46 58.71
C GLU A 10 37.84 -23.64 58.65
N VAL A 11 37.79 -22.49 59.35
CA VAL A 11 36.64 -21.58 59.31
C VAL A 11 36.39 -21.04 57.89
N TRP A 12 37.44 -20.77 57.12
CA TRP A 12 37.30 -20.29 55.74
C TRP A 12 36.69 -21.35 54.81
N GLU A 13 37.07 -22.62 54.97
CA GLU A 13 36.47 -23.73 54.23
C GLU A 13 35.01 -23.98 54.64
N GLU A 14 34.68 -23.84 55.92
CA GLU A 14 33.28 -23.87 56.39
C GLU A 14 32.44 -22.73 55.77
N ILE A 15 32.98 -21.51 55.73
CA ILE A 15 32.29 -20.35 55.12
C ILE A 15 32.06 -20.57 53.62
N LYS A 16 33.06 -21.07 52.88
CA LYS A 16 32.88 -21.39 51.46
C LYS A 16 31.80 -22.45 51.25
N THR A 17 31.82 -23.50 52.06
CA THR A 17 30.85 -24.59 51.99
C THR A 17 29.45 -24.06 52.29
N PHE A 18 29.30 -23.20 53.30
CA PHE A 18 28.05 -22.53 53.61
C PHE A 18 27.51 -21.70 52.44
N PHE A 19 28.33 -20.85 51.82
CA PHE A 19 27.89 -20.03 50.68
C PHE A 19 27.55 -20.87 49.44
N PHE A 20 28.29 -21.96 49.20
CA PHE A 20 28.00 -22.89 48.12
C PHE A 20 26.65 -23.59 48.32
N GLU A 21 26.39 -24.13 49.52
CA GLU A 21 25.11 -24.75 49.87
C GLU A 21 23.96 -23.74 49.87
N LEU A 22 24.20 -22.52 50.35
CA LEU A 22 23.22 -21.44 50.30
C LEU A 22 22.86 -21.07 48.86
N ALA A 23 23.85 -20.94 47.97
CA ALA A 23 23.62 -20.67 46.56
C ALA A 23 22.82 -21.80 45.90
N ASN A 24 23.18 -23.06 46.15
CA ASN A 24 22.43 -24.22 45.66
C ASN A 24 20.99 -24.25 46.18
N PHE A 25 20.79 -23.95 47.46
CA PHE A 25 19.45 -23.85 48.05
C PHE A 25 18.61 -22.75 47.39
N ILE A 26 19.19 -21.55 47.21
CA ILE A 26 18.52 -20.43 46.56
C ILE A 26 18.16 -20.78 45.11
N LEU A 27 19.10 -21.31 44.34
CA LEU A 27 18.86 -21.69 42.94
C LEU A 27 17.78 -22.77 42.82
N LYS A 28 17.83 -23.78 43.69
CA LYS A 28 16.80 -24.84 43.74
C LYS A 28 15.44 -24.29 44.15
N SER A 29 15.40 -23.42 45.15
CA SER A 29 14.15 -22.78 45.63
C SER A 29 13.54 -21.88 44.55
N LEU A 30 14.37 -21.08 43.87
CA LEU A 30 13.95 -20.25 42.74
C LEU A 30 13.43 -21.11 41.58
N HIS A 31 14.11 -22.21 41.25
CA HIS A 31 13.67 -23.12 40.20
C HIS A 31 12.32 -23.77 40.52
N ILE A 32 12.13 -24.27 41.75
CA ILE A 32 10.85 -24.85 42.18
C ILE A 32 9.75 -23.78 42.19
N SER A 33 10.06 -22.57 42.66
CA SER A 33 9.11 -21.45 42.67
C SER A 33 8.73 -21.03 41.26
N PHE A 34 9.69 -21.02 40.33
CA PHE A 34 9.47 -20.73 38.92
C PHE A 34 8.57 -21.77 38.26
N LEU A 35 8.82 -23.06 38.49
CA LEU A 35 7.96 -24.13 37.96
C LEU A 35 6.51 -24.02 38.47
N LYS A 36 6.34 -23.76 39.78
CA LYS A 36 5.01 -23.51 40.37
C LYS A 36 4.34 -22.27 39.80
N LEU A 37 5.11 -21.22 39.49
CA LEU A 37 4.59 -20.00 38.86
C LEU A 37 4.11 -20.29 37.44
N GLU A 38 4.91 -20.99 36.63
CA GLU A 38 4.55 -21.37 35.26
C GLU A 38 3.29 -22.25 35.22
N GLU A 39 3.17 -23.23 36.11
CA GLU A 39 1.96 -24.06 36.20
C GLU A 39 0.71 -23.22 36.53
N ARG A 40 0.80 -22.34 37.55
CA ARG A 40 -0.32 -21.45 37.93
C ARG A 40 -0.65 -20.44 36.83
N LYS A 41 0.37 -19.88 36.18
CA LYS A 41 0.21 -18.99 35.03
C LYS A 41 -0.52 -19.71 33.90
N GLY A 42 -0.15 -20.94 33.58
CA GLY A 42 -0.83 -21.76 32.57
C GLY A 42 -2.33 -21.91 32.84
N VAL A 43 -2.73 -22.15 34.09
CA VAL A 43 -4.15 -22.24 34.49
C VAL A 43 -4.87 -20.90 34.28
N VAL A 44 -4.26 -19.78 34.71
CA VAL A 44 -4.84 -18.44 34.55
C VAL A 44 -4.95 -18.07 33.07
N VAL A 45 -3.89 -18.27 32.29
CA VAL A 45 -3.87 -18.00 30.84
C VAL A 45 -4.92 -18.83 30.12
N THR A 46 -5.06 -20.12 30.46
CA THR A 46 -6.10 -20.98 29.87
C THR A 46 -7.51 -20.50 30.23
N ALA A 47 -7.74 -20.05 31.47
CA ALA A 47 -9.02 -19.50 31.90
C ALA A 47 -9.34 -18.16 31.19
N LEU A 48 -8.34 -17.31 30.98
CA LEU A 48 -8.46 -16.06 30.22
C LEU A 48 -8.74 -16.34 28.74
N TYR A 49 -8.08 -17.35 28.16
CA TYR A 49 -8.26 -17.75 26.77
C TYR A 49 -9.66 -18.30 26.51
N ARG A 50 -10.20 -19.14 27.41
CA ARG A 50 -11.58 -19.66 27.32
C ARG A 50 -12.66 -18.57 27.38
N LYS A 51 -12.36 -17.40 27.95
CA LYS A 51 -13.28 -16.24 28.07
C LYS A 51 -12.80 -15.02 27.27
N ARG A 52 -11.97 -15.24 26.23
CA ARG A 52 -11.40 -14.17 25.40
C ARG A 52 -12.53 -13.33 24.76
N GLY A 53 -12.43 -12.00 24.90
CA GLY A 53 -13.41 -11.02 24.39
C GLY A 53 -14.36 -10.46 25.45
N LYS A 54 -14.87 -11.26 26.40
CA LYS A 54 -15.81 -10.78 27.43
C LYS A 54 -15.13 -9.97 28.55
N LEU A 55 -13.86 -10.27 28.83
CA LEU A 55 -13.06 -9.66 29.91
C LEU A 55 -12.03 -8.65 29.43
N SER A 56 -11.92 -8.38 28.12
CA SER A 56 -10.87 -7.50 27.56
C SER A 56 -10.90 -6.12 28.21
N ARG A 57 -12.08 -5.51 28.31
CA ARG A 57 -12.26 -4.18 28.91
C ARG A 57 -11.87 -4.15 30.39
N THR A 58 -12.32 -5.12 31.18
CA THR A 58 -11.98 -5.19 32.62
C THR A 58 -10.49 -5.43 32.82
N LEU A 59 -9.87 -6.30 32.02
CA LEU A 59 -8.43 -6.59 32.09
C LEU A 59 -7.58 -5.38 31.70
N SER A 60 -7.97 -4.63 30.66
CA SER A 60 -7.28 -3.40 30.28
C SER A 60 -7.37 -2.33 31.37
N HIS A 61 -8.56 -2.15 31.98
CA HIS A 61 -8.72 -1.19 33.07
C HIS A 61 -7.99 -1.61 34.35
N SER A 62 -8.08 -2.89 34.74
CA SER A 62 -7.35 -3.40 35.92
C SER A 62 -5.85 -3.40 35.71
N GLY A 63 -5.38 -3.70 34.48
CA GLY A 63 -3.98 -3.65 34.10
C GLY A 63 -3.43 -2.23 34.15
N MET A 64 -4.16 -1.26 33.58
CA MET A 64 -3.79 0.16 33.67
C MET A 64 -3.75 0.63 35.12
N ALA A 65 -4.78 0.30 35.91
CA ALA A 65 -4.83 0.64 37.34
C ALA A 65 -3.63 0.04 38.10
N ALA A 66 -3.29 -1.23 37.86
CA ALA A 66 -2.13 -1.87 38.48
C ALA A 66 -0.81 -1.19 38.11
N ILE A 67 -0.60 -0.84 36.83
CA ILE A 67 0.60 -0.11 36.38
C ILE A 67 0.67 1.27 37.03
N THR A 68 -0.44 2.00 37.08
CA THR A 68 -0.49 3.31 37.74
C THR A 68 -0.19 3.20 39.23
N THR A 69 -0.79 2.24 39.94
CA THR A 69 -0.51 2.01 41.37
C THR A 69 0.95 1.64 41.59
N LEU A 70 1.53 0.79 40.74
CA LEU A 70 2.95 0.41 40.82
C LEU A 70 3.86 1.63 40.60
N GLY A 71 3.55 2.46 39.61
CA GLY A 71 4.27 3.70 39.33
C GLY A 71 4.21 4.68 40.50
N VAL A 72 3.04 4.84 41.12
CA VAL A 72 2.87 5.69 42.32
C VAL A 72 3.63 5.13 43.52
N MET A 73 3.66 3.80 43.70
CA MET A 73 4.41 3.17 44.80
C MET A 73 5.92 3.24 44.60
N LEU A 74 6.40 3.16 43.35
CA LEU A 74 7.82 3.25 43.03
C LEU A 74 8.32 4.70 42.93
N ALA A 75 7.43 5.68 42.72
CA ALA A 75 7.79 7.09 42.57
C ALA A 75 8.62 7.64 43.75
N PRO A 76 8.31 7.37 45.04
CA PRO A 76 9.14 7.81 46.15
C PRO A 76 10.54 7.18 46.15
N LEU A 77 10.65 5.90 45.76
CA LEU A 77 11.93 5.19 45.68
C LEU A 77 12.83 5.79 44.60
N ILE A 78 12.25 6.06 43.42
CA ILE A 78 12.94 6.71 42.30
C ILE A 78 13.30 8.16 42.66
N ALA A 79 12.40 8.90 43.31
CA ALA A 79 12.66 10.28 43.73
C ALA A 79 13.78 10.40 44.79
N GLN A 80 13.96 9.38 45.63
CA GLN A 80 15.06 9.33 46.62
C GLN A 80 16.42 9.04 45.98
N GLU A 81 16.49 8.21 44.93
CA GLU A 81 17.72 7.92 44.18
C GLU A 81 18.16 9.07 43.24
N PHE A 82 17.24 9.99 42.91
CA PHE A 82 17.52 11.17 42.09
C PHE A 82 17.13 12.48 42.80
N PRO A 83 17.83 12.88 43.89
CA PRO A 83 17.51 14.09 44.66
C PRO A 83 18.04 15.33 43.94
N GLY A 84 17.47 15.65 42.77
CA GLY A 84 18.07 16.63 41.87
C GLY A 84 17.18 17.07 40.72
N LYS A 85 15.94 17.48 41.04
CA LYS A 85 15.09 18.49 40.38
C LYS A 85 13.63 18.13 40.64
N ALA A 86 13.02 18.80 41.61
CA ALA A 86 11.57 18.89 41.68
C ALA A 86 11.10 19.69 40.47
N VAL A 87 10.88 19.02 39.34
CA VAL A 87 10.22 19.65 38.18
C VAL A 87 8.73 19.57 38.46
N ASN A 88 8.12 20.71 38.77
CA ASN A 88 6.66 20.82 38.81
C ASN A 88 6.12 20.48 37.41
N PRO A 89 5.29 19.43 37.25
CA PRO A 89 4.80 19.02 35.93
C PRO A 89 3.89 20.04 35.23
N TRP A 90 3.51 21.12 35.93
CA TRP A 90 2.57 22.14 35.46
C TRP A 90 3.19 23.53 35.27
N GLU A 91 4.50 23.68 35.52
CA GLU A 91 5.23 24.90 35.20
C GLU A 91 5.74 24.82 33.76
N ILE A 92 4.97 25.36 32.81
CA ILE A 92 5.45 25.65 31.46
C ILE A 92 6.37 26.87 31.60
N SER A 93 7.67 26.65 31.79
CA SER A 93 8.63 27.76 31.69
C SER A 93 8.59 28.27 30.26
N ALA A 94 8.15 29.52 30.10
CA ALA A 94 8.29 30.25 28.84
C ALA A 94 9.74 30.13 28.35
N ALA A 95 9.89 29.96 27.03
CA ALA A 95 11.14 29.67 26.35
C ALA A 95 12.33 30.49 26.90
N PRO A 96 13.53 29.89 27.04
CA PRO A 96 14.68 30.67 27.44
C PRO A 96 14.98 31.69 26.34
N SER A 97 14.82 32.97 26.68
CA SER A 97 15.40 34.08 25.94
C SER A 97 16.92 33.89 25.92
N VAL A 98 17.42 33.46 24.77
CA VAL A 98 18.83 33.21 24.52
C VAL A 98 19.54 34.56 24.46
N LEU A 99 20.44 34.79 25.42
CA LEU A 99 21.36 35.91 25.44
C LEU A 99 22.37 35.76 24.30
N SER A 100 22.42 36.78 23.45
CA SER A 100 23.42 37.03 22.42
C SER A 100 24.86 36.99 22.98
N ALA A 101 25.71 36.11 22.45
CA ALA A 101 27.16 36.32 22.33
C ALA A 101 27.85 35.21 21.51
N SER A 102 27.99 35.42 20.20
CA SER A 102 29.22 35.25 19.39
C SER A 102 28.86 34.99 17.93
N THR A 103 29.23 35.93 17.06
CA THR A 103 29.17 35.81 15.61
C THR A 103 30.32 34.94 15.14
N ASP A 104 30.15 33.63 15.22
CA ASP A 104 30.89 32.65 14.43
C ASP A 104 29.93 31.48 14.30
N ASP A 105 29.33 31.34 13.11
CA ASP A 105 28.33 30.34 12.75
C ASP A 105 28.95 28.93 12.76
N PRO A 106 28.74 28.10 13.81
CA PRO A 106 28.94 26.68 13.65
C PRO A 106 27.61 26.18 13.11
N GLY A 107 27.49 26.13 11.79
CA GLY A 107 26.26 25.76 11.09
C GLY A 107 25.46 24.75 11.89
N ILE A 108 24.30 25.17 12.40
CA ILE A 108 23.41 24.31 13.18
C ILE A 108 22.84 23.31 12.17
N ASP A 109 23.59 22.27 11.89
CA ASP A 109 23.07 21.10 11.20
C ASP A 109 22.09 20.45 12.15
N THR A 110 20.81 20.73 11.92
CA THR A 110 19.74 19.96 12.51
C THR A 110 19.90 18.55 11.97
N GLN A 111 20.51 17.66 12.76
CA GLN A 111 20.46 16.25 12.45
C GLN A 111 19.01 15.80 12.57
N ILE A 112 18.34 15.73 11.42
CA ILE A 112 17.01 15.16 11.28
C ILE A 112 17.14 13.73 11.82
N SER A 113 16.48 13.44 12.94
CA SER A 113 16.42 12.09 13.49
C SER A 113 15.92 11.16 12.40
N SER A 114 16.73 10.16 12.03
CA SER A 114 16.40 9.11 11.07
C SER A 114 15.41 8.10 11.67
N LYS A 115 14.37 8.56 12.35
CA LYS A 115 13.30 7.69 12.83
C LYS A 115 12.62 7.08 11.60
N VAL A 116 12.64 5.76 11.50
CA VAL A 116 11.92 5.04 10.44
C VAL A 116 10.45 5.43 10.52
N ARG A 117 9.91 5.88 9.39
CA ARG A 117 8.53 6.35 9.28
C ARG A 117 7.61 5.15 9.47
N ASP A 118 6.55 5.33 10.27
CA ASP A 118 5.62 4.28 10.67
C ASP A 118 4.32 4.27 9.86
N SER A 119 4.08 5.33 9.09
CA SER A 119 2.81 5.58 8.41
C SER A 119 2.99 6.39 7.13
N ILE A 120 1.95 6.37 6.28
CA ILE A 120 1.88 7.17 5.06
C ILE A 120 1.65 8.63 5.46
N ILE A 121 2.52 9.52 4.98
CA ILE A 121 2.41 10.97 5.24
C ILE A 121 1.84 11.70 4.03
N ASP A 122 1.07 12.74 4.28
CA ASP A 122 0.58 13.66 3.25
C ASP A 122 1.57 14.83 3.11
N TYR A 123 2.17 14.99 1.93
CA TYR A 123 3.13 16.04 1.60
C TYR A 123 2.54 17.03 0.60
N GLU A 124 2.54 18.31 0.92
CA GLU A 124 2.12 19.36 -0.02
C GLU A 124 3.30 19.79 -0.91
N VAL A 125 3.10 19.68 -2.22
CA VAL A 125 4.13 19.99 -3.22
C VAL A 125 4.46 21.48 -3.21
N GLN A 126 5.74 21.80 -2.99
CA GLN A 126 6.24 23.17 -2.96
C GLN A 126 6.72 23.62 -4.35
N SER A 127 6.93 24.93 -4.50
CA SER A 127 7.42 25.49 -5.76
C SER A 127 8.85 25.04 -6.04
N GLY A 128 9.06 24.33 -7.15
CA GLY A 128 10.37 23.78 -7.54
C GLY A 128 10.54 22.29 -7.22
N ASP A 129 9.59 21.68 -6.53
CA ASP A 129 9.63 20.24 -6.26
C ASP A 129 9.42 19.42 -7.54
N THR A 130 10.18 18.34 -7.66
CA THR A 130 9.95 17.26 -8.64
C THR A 130 9.77 15.94 -7.90
N VAL A 131 9.14 14.95 -8.54
CA VAL A 131 8.94 13.63 -7.92
C VAL A 131 10.26 13.03 -7.45
N THR A 132 11.32 13.18 -8.24
CA THR A 132 12.68 12.70 -7.90
C THR A 132 13.24 13.42 -6.67
N LEU A 133 13.17 14.75 -6.60
CA LEU A 133 13.67 15.50 -5.45
C LEU A 133 12.90 15.18 -4.17
N ILE A 134 11.59 14.97 -4.27
CA ILE A 134 10.76 14.52 -3.14
C ILE A 134 11.17 13.10 -2.73
N ALA A 135 11.37 12.20 -3.69
CA ALA A 135 11.80 10.83 -3.43
C ALA A 135 13.14 10.78 -2.67
N ASP A 136 14.12 11.56 -3.13
CA ASP A 136 15.43 11.69 -2.50
C ASP A 136 15.33 12.28 -1.08
N LYS A 137 14.49 13.31 -0.90
CA LYS A 137 14.22 13.94 0.39
C LYS A 137 13.64 12.97 1.42
N PHE A 138 12.80 12.03 0.98
CA PHE A 138 12.18 11.03 1.84
C PHE A 138 12.92 9.69 1.87
N GLY A 139 13.97 9.52 1.06
CA GLY A 139 14.73 8.28 0.96
C GLY A 139 13.91 7.10 0.42
N ILE A 140 13.02 7.35 -0.54
CA ILE A 140 12.20 6.32 -1.19
C ILE A 140 12.37 6.38 -2.71
N SER A 141 11.95 5.33 -3.43
CA SER A 141 11.99 5.37 -4.89
C SER A 141 10.98 6.38 -5.46
N ALA A 142 11.35 7.05 -6.57
CA ALA A 142 10.43 7.91 -7.30
C ALA A 142 9.21 7.13 -7.83
N ASP A 143 9.41 5.86 -8.18
CA ASP A 143 8.35 4.98 -8.66
C ASP A 143 7.32 4.68 -7.57
N THR A 144 7.75 4.49 -6.32
CA THR A 144 6.86 4.34 -5.16
C THR A 144 5.91 5.54 -5.00
N ILE A 145 6.42 6.77 -5.15
CA ILE A 145 5.58 7.98 -5.11
C ILE A 145 4.60 8.01 -6.29
N ARG A 146 5.06 7.60 -7.48
CA ARG A 146 4.23 7.59 -8.69
C ARG A 146 3.09 6.59 -8.57
N TRP A 147 3.37 5.39 -8.10
CA TRP A 147 2.40 4.32 -7.91
C TRP A 147 1.34 4.69 -6.88
N GLU A 148 1.73 5.29 -5.75
CA GLU A 148 0.79 5.66 -4.69
C GLU A 148 -0.14 6.82 -5.08
N ASN A 149 0.34 7.72 -5.94
CA ASN A 149 -0.38 8.95 -6.30
C ASN A 149 -0.92 8.96 -7.73
N ASP A 150 -0.96 7.79 -8.38
CA ASP A 150 -1.39 7.59 -9.77
C ASP A 150 -0.73 8.58 -10.76
N LEU A 151 0.56 8.89 -10.55
CA LEU A 151 1.29 9.85 -11.38
C LEU A 151 1.86 9.16 -12.63
N THR A 152 1.36 9.58 -13.79
CA THR A 152 1.83 9.07 -15.09
C THR A 152 3.04 9.83 -15.65
N ARG A 153 3.33 11.03 -15.13
CA ARG A 153 4.44 11.90 -15.56
C ARG A 153 5.15 12.48 -14.35
N ASP A 154 6.39 12.92 -14.55
CA ASP A 154 7.23 13.50 -13.48
C ASP A 154 6.82 14.93 -13.09
N THR A 155 5.89 15.53 -13.85
CA THR A 155 5.39 16.88 -13.60
C THR A 155 4.31 16.89 -12.53
N ILE A 156 4.58 17.55 -11.42
CA ILE A 156 3.66 17.76 -10.29
C ILE A 156 3.25 19.24 -10.20
N LYS A 157 2.01 19.51 -9.80
CA LYS A 157 1.50 20.88 -9.62
C LYS A 157 1.76 21.32 -8.18
N VAL A 158 2.24 22.55 -8.01
CA VAL A 158 2.41 23.21 -6.71
C VAL A 158 1.06 23.25 -5.98
N GLY A 159 1.05 22.93 -4.69
CA GLY A 159 -0.15 22.84 -3.85
C GLY A 159 -0.92 21.51 -3.96
N LYS A 160 -0.45 20.54 -4.74
CA LYS A 160 -1.02 19.17 -4.72
C LYS A 160 -0.51 18.43 -3.49
N THR A 161 -1.39 17.75 -2.76
CA THR A 161 -1.01 16.82 -1.70
C THR A 161 -0.65 15.46 -2.30
N LEU A 162 0.52 14.92 -1.93
CA LEU A 162 1.01 13.60 -2.32
C LEU A 162 1.14 12.70 -1.10
N LYS A 163 0.73 11.45 -1.24
CA LYS A 163 0.92 10.39 -0.24
C LYS A 163 2.30 9.78 -0.38
N ILE A 164 3.07 9.80 0.70
CA ILE A 164 4.45 9.33 0.72
C ILE A 164 4.53 8.13 1.66
N LEU A 165 4.89 6.97 1.11
CA LEU A 165 5.04 5.72 1.87
C LEU A 165 6.23 5.76 2.82
N PRO A 166 6.18 5.04 3.96
CA PRO A 166 7.24 4.99 4.96
C PRO A 166 8.59 4.46 4.42
N MET A 167 8.56 3.66 3.36
CA MET A 167 9.73 3.09 2.67
C MET A 167 9.43 2.82 1.20
N THR A 168 10.47 2.44 0.45
CA THR A 168 10.33 1.96 -0.93
C THR A 168 9.48 0.70 -0.99
N GLY A 169 8.51 0.69 -1.89
CA GLY A 169 7.59 -0.43 -2.07
C GLY A 169 6.25 -0.01 -2.67
N VAL A 170 5.22 -0.79 -2.38
CA VAL A 170 3.84 -0.57 -2.83
C VAL A 170 2.87 -0.70 -1.66
N ALA A 171 1.90 0.21 -1.56
CA ALA A 171 0.75 0.02 -0.66
C ALA A 171 -0.32 -0.81 -1.36
N HIS A 172 -0.84 -1.83 -0.68
CA HIS A 172 -1.88 -2.69 -1.19
C HIS A 172 -3.09 -2.74 -0.26
N THR A 173 -4.26 -2.42 -0.80
CA THR A 173 -5.53 -2.63 -0.09
C THR A 173 -6.02 -4.06 -0.31
N VAL A 174 -6.10 -4.82 0.79
CA VAL A 174 -6.47 -6.24 0.80
C VAL A 174 -7.89 -6.43 0.29
N VAL A 175 -8.06 -7.31 -0.71
CA VAL A 175 -9.37 -7.75 -1.21
C VAL A 175 -9.69 -9.18 -0.79
N LYS A 176 -10.94 -9.61 -1.02
CA LYS A 176 -11.39 -10.95 -0.65
C LYS A 176 -10.56 -12.02 -1.37
N GLY A 177 -9.92 -12.89 -0.59
CA GLY A 177 -9.10 -14.00 -1.09
C GLY A 177 -7.62 -13.68 -1.18
N ASP A 178 -7.20 -12.48 -0.79
CA ASP A 178 -5.79 -12.17 -0.66
C ASP A 178 -5.14 -12.85 0.54
N THR A 179 -3.91 -13.26 0.32
CA THR A 179 -2.98 -13.82 1.31
C THR A 179 -1.67 -13.06 1.21
N VAL A 180 -0.86 -13.07 2.26
CA VAL A 180 0.48 -12.47 2.20
C VAL A 180 1.28 -13.04 1.02
N TYR A 181 1.17 -14.35 0.78
CA TYR A 181 1.83 -15.02 -0.35
C TYR A 181 1.35 -14.51 -1.72
N SER A 182 0.04 -14.40 -1.94
CA SER A 182 -0.52 -13.92 -3.21
C SER A 182 -0.16 -12.46 -3.48
N ILE A 183 -0.10 -11.65 -2.43
CA ILE A 183 0.29 -10.24 -2.52
C ILE A 183 1.79 -10.13 -2.84
N ALA A 184 2.66 -10.84 -2.12
CA ALA A 184 4.10 -10.85 -2.38
C ALA A 184 4.38 -11.24 -3.84
N LYS A 185 3.75 -12.31 -4.32
CA LYS A 185 3.87 -12.78 -5.70
C LYS A 185 3.38 -11.76 -6.73
N LYS A 186 2.33 -11.00 -6.41
CA LYS A 186 1.77 -9.98 -7.31
C LYS A 186 2.73 -8.80 -7.51
N TYR A 187 3.46 -8.43 -6.47
CA TYR A 187 4.37 -7.29 -6.46
C TYR A 187 5.84 -7.66 -6.57
N ASP A 188 6.14 -8.93 -6.92
CA ASP A 188 7.52 -9.46 -6.99
C ASP A 188 8.35 -9.16 -5.72
N ALA A 189 7.70 -9.22 -4.57
CA ALA A 189 8.28 -8.93 -3.27
C ALA A 189 8.55 -10.21 -2.48
N ASP A 190 9.43 -10.12 -1.49
CA ASP A 190 9.68 -11.22 -0.57
C ASP A 190 8.55 -11.34 0.48
N VAL A 191 8.10 -12.57 0.72
CA VAL A 191 7.01 -12.86 1.67
C VAL A 191 7.45 -12.51 3.09
N GLN A 192 8.70 -12.84 3.44
CA GLN A 192 9.23 -12.62 4.78
C GLN A 192 9.36 -11.11 5.06
N ALA A 193 9.78 -10.32 4.06
CA ALA A 193 9.81 -8.86 4.18
C ALA A 193 8.45 -8.22 4.52
N ILE A 194 7.34 -8.76 3.99
CA ILE A 194 5.99 -8.26 4.30
C ILE A 194 5.59 -8.62 5.74
N VAL A 195 5.95 -9.82 6.20
CA VAL A 195 5.66 -10.32 7.55
C VAL A 195 6.50 -9.60 8.60
N ASP A 196 7.79 -9.41 8.33
CA ASP A 196 8.74 -8.78 9.24
C ASP A 196 8.57 -7.26 9.31
N PHE A 197 7.78 -6.68 8.40
CA PHE A 197 7.53 -5.25 8.42
C PHE A 197 6.69 -4.86 9.64
N PRO A 198 7.24 -4.10 10.61
CA PRO A 198 6.64 -3.91 11.92
C PRO A 198 5.35 -3.11 11.92
N PHE A 199 5.04 -2.44 10.81
CA PHE A 199 3.84 -1.61 10.66
C PHE A 199 2.72 -2.31 9.88
N ASN A 200 2.93 -3.55 9.43
CA ASN A 200 1.84 -4.38 8.94
C ASN A 200 1.14 -5.06 10.10
N THR A 201 -0.19 -5.01 10.11
CA THR A 201 -1.01 -5.70 11.10
C THR A 201 -1.67 -6.93 10.49
N PHE A 202 -1.84 -7.99 11.26
CA PHE A 202 -2.53 -9.20 10.83
C PHE A 202 -3.72 -9.46 11.75
N THR A 203 -4.77 -10.06 11.20
CA THR A 203 -5.94 -10.49 12.01
C THR A 203 -5.54 -11.67 12.91
N ASN A 204 -4.61 -12.49 12.44
CA ASN A 204 -4.01 -13.59 13.17
C ASN A 204 -2.52 -13.66 12.87
N ASP A 205 -1.68 -13.45 13.89
CA ASP A 205 -0.22 -13.41 13.77
C ASP A 205 0.40 -14.78 13.52
N GLU A 206 -0.31 -15.88 13.79
CA GLU A 206 0.19 -17.25 13.54
C GLU A 206 -0.04 -17.70 12.09
N THR A 207 -1.12 -17.22 11.47
CA THR A 207 -1.54 -17.60 10.10
C THR A 207 -1.38 -16.47 9.09
N PHE A 208 -0.98 -15.28 9.56
CA PHE A 208 -0.85 -14.05 8.77
C PHE A 208 -2.12 -13.70 7.97
N GLU A 209 -3.29 -13.97 8.55
CA GLU A 209 -4.58 -13.66 7.92
C GLU A 209 -4.80 -12.15 7.84
N LEU A 210 -5.26 -11.68 6.68
CA LEU A 210 -5.46 -10.26 6.39
C LEU A 210 -6.94 -9.87 6.48
N ALA A 211 -7.21 -8.68 7.02
CA ALA A 211 -8.57 -8.15 7.03
C ALA A 211 -8.89 -7.48 5.68
N ILE A 212 -10.06 -7.80 5.11
CA ILE A 212 -10.51 -7.19 3.85
C ILE A 212 -10.66 -5.67 4.06
N GLY A 213 -10.08 -4.89 3.16
CA GLY A 213 -10.08 -3.43 3.20
C GLY A 213 -8.94 -2.80 4.01
N GLN A 214 -8.09 -3.61 4.64
CA GLN A 214 -6.87 -3.12 5.30
C GLN A 214 -5.82 -2.75 4.25
N THR A 215 -5.07 -1.67 4.50
CA THR A 215 -3.88 -1.35 3.70
C THR A 215 -2.65 -1.99 4.33
N ILE A 216 -1.89 -2.74 3.54
CA ILE A 216 -0.59 -3.28 3.93
C ILE A 216 0.51 -2.67 3.06
N ILE A 217 1.70 -2.52 3.62
CA ILE A 217 2.87 -2.08 2.90
C ILE A 217 3.64 -3.32 2.45
N VAL A 218 4.06 -3.31 1.19
CA VAL A 218 4.89 -4.35 0.60
C VAL A 218 6.28 -3.75 0.36
N PRO A 219 7.25 -3.99 1.28
CA PRO A 219 8.62 -3.49 1.14
C PRO A 219 9.27 -4.01 -0.13
N GLU A 220 10.00 -3.15 -0.85
CA GLU A 220 10.70 -3.47 -2.10
C GLU A 220 9.79 -4.04 -3.21
N GLY A 221 8.47 -4.02 -3.01
CA GLY A 221 7.51 -4.46 -4.00
C GLY A 221 7.55 -3.54 -5.21
N VAL A 222 7.53 -4.16 -6.38
CA VAL A 222 7.44 -3.46 -7.66
C VAL A 222 6.01 -3.60 -8.13
N MET A 223 5.37 -2.48 -8.46
CA MET A 223 4.05 -2.55 -9.09
C MET A 223 4.21 -3.33 -10.39
N PRO A 224 3.48 -4.44 -10.61
CA PRO A 224 3.65 -5.23 -11.81
C PRO A 224 3.42 -4.30 -12.99
N VAL A 225 4.48 -4.06 -13.76
CA VAL A 225 4.36 -3.40 -15.06
C VAL A 225 3.31 -4.25 -15.76
N VAL A 226 2.19 -3.64 -16.14
CA VAL A 226 1.22 -4.31 -17.00
C VAL A 226 1.96 -4.49 -18.32
N SER A 227 2.80 -5.53 -18.37
CA SER A 227 3.42 -6.04 -19.55
C SER A 227 2.21 -6.46 -20.35
N ALA A 228 1.81 -5.58 -21.27
CA ALA A 228 1.00 -5.99 -22.39
C ALA A 228 1.72 -7.22 -22.90
N THR A 229 1.18 -8.40 -22.59
CA THR A 229 1.69 -9.68 -23.06
C THR A 229 1.99 -9.43 -24.53
N PRO A 230 3.17 -9.77 -25.07
CA PRO A 230 3.43 -9.58 -26.48
C PRO A 230 2.38 -10.44 -27.21
N ARG A 231 1.25 -9.80 -27.54
CA ARG A 231 0.16 -10.42 -28.24
C ARG A 231 0.77 -10.82 -29.55
N GLN A 232 0.65 -12.10 -29.89
CA GLN A 232 0.97 -12.52 -31.23
C GLN A 232 0.24 -11.59 -32.18
N ARG A 233 1.06 -10.77 -32.85
CA ARG A 233 0.63 -9.71 -33.73
C ARG A 233 0.03 -10.39 -34.93
N GLN A 234 -1.29 -10.46 -34.99
CA GLN A 234 -1.94 -10.67 -36.27
C GLN A 234 -1.87 -9.33 -37.00
N MET A 235 -0.72 -9.07 -37.62
CA MET A 235 -0.55 -7.92 -38.52
C MET A 235 -1.49 -8.17 -39.70
N THR A 236 -2.64 -7.51 -39.69
CA THR A 236 -3.40 -7.33 -40.92
C THR A 236 -2.57 -6.44 -41.85
N PRO A 237 -2.44 -6.78 -43.15
CA PRO A 237 -1.72 -5.94 -44.10
C PRO A 237 -2.24 -4.50 -44.04
N ASN A 238 -1.33 -3.52 -44.15
CA ASN A 238 -1.71 -2.12 -44.33
C ASN A 238 -2.71 -2.04 -45.47
N ALA A 239 -3.97 -1.76 -45.15
CA ALA A 239 -4.95 -1.42 -46.16
C ALA A 239 -4.47 -0.10 -46.79
N GLY A 240 -4.09 -0.15 -48.07
CA GLY A 240 -3.69 1.03 -48.84
C GLY A 240 -4.74 2.13 -48.72
N THR A 241 -4.34 3.40 -48.90
CA THR A 241 -5.12 4.65 -48.77
C THR A 241 -6.63 4.44 -48.57
N VAL A 242 -7.02 4.23 -47.32
CA VAL A 242 -8.41 3.93 -46.99
C VAL A 242 -9.13 5.23 -46.69
N THR A 243 -9.99 5.67 -47.60
CA THR A 243 -10.79 6.89 -47.42
C THR A 243 -11.96 6.59 -46.48
N ALA A 244 -12.10 7.38 -45.40
CA ALA A 244 -13.25 7.33 -44.52
C ALA A 244 -14.49 7.88 -45.20
N SER A 245 -15.60 7.16 -45.09
CA SER A 245 -16.86 7.48 -45.76
C SER A 245 -17.81 8.29 -44.88
N GLY A 246 -17.61 8.28 -43.55
CA GLY A 246 -18.59 8.78 -42.58
C GLY A 246 -19.82 7.89 -42.45
N GLN A 247 -19.83 6.71 -43.09
CA GLN A 247 -20.85 5.68 -42.95
C GLN A 247 -20.32 4.58 -42.05
N PHE A 248 -20.84 4.53 -40.82
CA PHE A 248 -20.35 3.63 -39.79
C PHE A 248 -21.10 2.30 -39.84
N VAL A 249 -20.38 1.20 -39.92
CA VAL A 249 -20.95 -0.14 -39.72
C VAL A 249 -21.05 -0.45 -38.23
N TRP A 250 -21.93 -1.38 -37.89
CA TRP A 250 -22.01 -1.91 -36.52
C TRP A 250 -20.66 -2.48 -36.07
N PRO A 251 -20.09 -2.00 -34.94
CA PRO A 251 -18.75 -2.38 -34.50
C PRO A 251 -18.71 -3.78 -33.90
N THR A 252 -19.85 -4.31 -33.47
CA THR A 252 -19.99 -5.68 -33.00
C THR A 252 -21.46 -6.10 -33.05
N GLN A 253 -21.73 -7.38 -32.83
CA GLN A 253 -23.08 -7.92 -32.70
C GLN A 253 -23.45 -8.05 -31.22
N GLY A 254 -24.69 -7.74 -30.85
CA GLY A 254 -25.15 -7.88 -29.47
C GLY A 254 -26.47 -7.17 -29.20
N THR A 255 -26.86 -7.13 -27.93
CA THR A 255 -28.06 -6.41 -27.48
C THR A 255 -27.68 -5.06 -26.91
N ILE A 256 -28.38 -4.00 -27.32
CA ILE A 256 -28.17 -2.67 -26.73
C ILE A 256 -28.71 -2.69 -25.30
N THR A 257 -27.83 -2.52 -24.32
CA THR A 257 -28.20 -2.46 -22.90
C THR A 257 -28.33 -1.04 -22.40
N GLN A 258 -27.57 -0.10 -22.96
CA GLN A 258 -27.62 1.30 -22.60
C GLN A 258 -27.45 2.20 -23.82
N ARG A 259 -28.32 3.20 -23.94
CA ARG A 259 -28.31 4.17 -25.05
C ARG A 259 -27.54 5.43 -24.67
N PHE A 260 -27.26 6.25 -25.68
CA PHE A 260 -26.65 7.56 -25.49
C PHE A 260 -27.56 8.48 -24.65
N SER A 261 -26.99 9.10 -23.63
CA SER A 261 -27.64 10.11 -22.80
C SER A 261 -26.59 11.12 -22.28
N TRP A 262 -27.04 12.18 -21.61
CA TRP A 262 -26.15 13.20 -21.06
C TRP A 262 -25.13 12.66 -20.05
N TYR A 263 -25.46 11.57 -19.35
CA TYR A 263 -24.59 10.90 -18.36
C TYR A 263 -23.91 9.63 -18.91
N HIS A 264 -24.27 9.22 -20.12
CA HIS A 264 -23.75 8.02 -20.76
C HIS A 264 -23.45 8.32 -22.23
N PRO A 265 -22.24 8.80 -22.53
CA PRO A 265 -21.99 9.47 -23.79
C PRO A 265 -21.55 8.50 -24.91
N GLY A 266 -22.19 7.32 -24.94
CA GLY A 266 -21.94 6.25 -25.88
C GLY A 266 -23.11 5.28 -25.99
N LEU A 267 -22.87 4.15 -26.65
CA LEU A 267 -23.80 3.04 -26.84
C LEU A 267 -23.18 1.77 -26.28
N ASP A 268 -23.88 1.12 -25.34
CA ASP A 268 -23.43 -0.15 -24.76
C ASP A 268 -24.09 -1.32 -25.48
N ILE A 269 -23.26 -2.19 -26.05
CA ILE A 269 -23.67 -3.36 -26.80
C ILE A 269 -23.19 -4.60 -26.04
N ALA A 270 -24.08 -5.23 -25.28
CA ALA A 270 -23.77 -6.40 -24.48
C ALA A 270 -23.74 -7.67 -25.33
N ASN A 271 -22.68 -8.47 -25.14
CA ASN A 271 -22.58 -9.79 -25.71
C ASN A 271 -21.66 -10.68 -24.87
N ARG A 272 -22.24 -11.73 -24.27
CA ARG A 272 -21.52 -12.67 -23.40
C ARG A 272 -20.57 -13.59 -24.16
N SER A 273 -20.76 -13.77 -25.47
CA SER A 273 -19.90 -14.60 -26.31
C SER A 273 -18.57 -13.94 -26.67
N LEU A 274 -18.32 -12.70 -26.18
CA LEU A 274 -17.10 -11.91 -26.40
C LEU A 274 -16.70 -11.82 -27.89
N PRO A 275 -17.64 -11.41 -28.78
CA PRO A 275 -17.37 -11.37 -30.22
C PRO A 275 -16.23 -10.40 -30.56
N PRO A 276 -15.64 -10.53 -31.77
CA PRO A 276 -14.76 -9.52 -32.32
C PRO A 276 -15.44 -8.14 -32.38
N VAL A 277 -14.62 -7.12 -32.19
CA VAL A 277 -14.96 -5.72 -32.41
C VAL A 277 -14.22 -5.25 -33.64
N VAL A 278 -14.93 -4.63 -34.56
CA VAL A 278 -14.41 -4.13 -35.83
C VAL A 278 -14.46 -2.61 -35.89
N ALA A 279 -13.57 -2.01 -36.69
CA ALA A 279 -13.59 -0.59 -36.97
C ALA A 279 -14.86 -0.21 -37.73
N ALA A 280 -15.64 0.71 -37.17
CA ALA A 280 -16.89 1.18 -37.72
C ALA A 280 -16.70 1.96 -39.03
N ASP A 281 -15.56 2.63 -39.22
CA ASP A 281 -15.13 3.22 -40.50
C ASP A 281 -13.61 3.15 -40.63
N SER A 282 -13.09 3.40 -41.82
CA SER A 282 -11.66 3.43 -42.11
C SER A 282 -10.97 4.60 -41.40
N GLY A 283 -9.74 4.43 -40.93
CA GLY A 283 -9.04 5.50 -40.23
C GLY A 283 -7.68 5.09 -39.66
N ARG A 284 -7.07 6.02 -38.93
CA ARG A 284 -5.80 5.83 -38.22
C ARG A 284 -6.06 5.66 -36.72
N VAL A 285 -5.51 4.61 -36.15
CA VAL A 285 -5.53 4.39 -34.70
C VAL A 285 -4.69 5.47 -34.03
N ILE A 286 -5.29 6.29 -33.19
CA ILE A 286 -4.60 7.36 -32.46
C ILE A 286 -4.36 6.99 -30.99
N TYR A 287 -5.03 5.94 -30.50
CA TYR A 287 -4.77 5.36 -29.18
C TYR A 287 -5.16 3.88 -29.15
N ALA A 288 -4.35 3.06 -28.50
CA ALA A 288 -4.62 1.65 -28.25
C ALA A 288 -3.91 1.25 -26.94
N GLY A 289 -4.65 1.06 -25.85
CA GLY A 289 -4.05 0.81 -24.54
C GLY A 289 -5.05 0.78 -23.38
N TRP A 290 -4.52 0.77 -22.15
CA TRP A 290 -5.32 0.81 -20.92
C TRP A 290 -5.62 2.25 -20.48
N ASP A 291 -6.90 2.53 -20.24
CA ASP A 291 -7.40 3.77 -19.67
C ASP A 291 -7.86 3.58 -18.22
N ALA A 292 -7.30 4.39 -17.32
CA ALA A 292 -7.60 4.37 -15.90
C ALA A 292 -8.87 5.17 -15.51
N SER A 293 -9.46 5.94 -16.43
CA SER A 293 -10.65 6.77 -16.18
C SER A 293 -11.96 5.97 -16.16
N GLY A 294 -11.86 4.65 -16.36
CA GLY A 294 -12.98 3.72 -16.33
C GLY A 294 -13.20 2.97 -17.65
N TYR A 295 -12.58 3.37 -18.76
CA TYR A 295 -12.78 2.68 -20.05
C TYR A 295 -12.05 1.33 -20.16
N GLY A 296 -11.05 1.08 -19.30
CA GLY A 296 -10.25 -0.15 -19.36
C GLY A 296 -9.44 -0.21 -20.66
N TYR A 297 -9.30 -1.40 -21.27
CA TYR A 297 -8.67 -1.46 -22.58
C TYR A 297 -9.56 -0.81 -23.63
N MET A 298 -9.00 0.17 -24.34
CA MET A 298 -9.71 0.89 -25.38
C MET A 298 -8.86 1.17 -26.62
N VAL A 299 -9.56 1.40 -27.73
CA VAL A 299 -9.01 1.86 -29.00
C VAL A 299 -9.74 3.13 -29.41
N LEU A 300 -8.98 4.13 -29.89
CA LEU A 300 -9.51 5.36 -30.49
C LEU A 300 -9.01 5.47 -31.92
N VAL A 301 -9.93 5.61 -32.86
CA VAL A 301 -9.65 5.71 -34.31
C VAL A 301 -10.05 7.09 -34.80
N ASP A 302 -9.12 7.76 -35.48
CA ASP A 302 -9.36 9.01 -36.20
C ASP A 302 -9.63 8.70 -37.67
N HIS A 303 -10.79 9.12 -38.17
CA HIS A 303 -11.22 8.85 -39.53
C HIS A 303 -10.76 9.94 -40.52
N GLY A 304 -10.17 11.04 -40.05
CA GLY A 304 -9.62 12.10 -40.91
C GLY A 304 -10.67 13.00 -41.58
N ASN A 305 -11.95 12.75 -41.35
CA ASN A 305 -13.10 13.51 -41.87
C ASN A 305 -13.88 14.23 -40.75
N GLY A 306 -13.21 14.55 -39.63
CA GLY A 306 -13.80 15.15 -38.44
C GLY A 306 -14.41 14.15 -37.46
N TYR A 307 -14.53 12.87 -37.84
CA TYR A 307 -15.03 11.84 -36.94
C TYR A 307 -13.93 11.09 -36.19
N LYS A 308 -14.24 10.68 -34.96
CA LYS A 308 -13.45 9.69 -34.20
C LYS A 308 -14.38 8.66 -33.60
N THR A 309 -13.90 7.42 -33.45
CA THR A 309 -14.64 6.35 -32.78
C THR A 309 -13.84 5.76 -31.63
N ARG A 310 -14.51 5.53 -30.49
CA ARG A 310 -13.93 4.85 -29.32
C ARG A 310 -14.57 3.48 -29.16
N TYR A 311 -13.73 2.48 -28.88
CA TYR A 311 -14.11 1.12 -28.54
C TYR A 311 -13.53 0.79 -27.17
N ALA A 312 -14.35 0.67 -26.13
CA ALA A 312 -13.91 0.51 -24.74
C ALA A 312 -14.38 -0.82 -24.10
N HIS A 313 -13.89 -1.07 -22.89
CA HIS A 313 -14.08 -2.30 -22.11
C HIS A 313 -13.59 -3.57 -22.81
N LEU A 314 -12.63 -3.45 -23.72
CA LEU A 314 -12.16 -4.58 -24.54
C LEU A 314 -11.45 -5.63 -23.67
N SER A 315 -11.66 -6.91 -23.95
CA SER A 315 -10.81 -7.98 -23.38
C SER A 315 -9.47 -8.04 -24.11
N GLN A 316 -9.50 -7.68 -25.38
CA GLN A 316 -8.36 -7.70 -26.27
C GLN A 316 -8.37 -6.57 -27.28
N ILE A 317 -7.19 -5.99 -27.47
CA ILE A 317 -6.80 -5.03 -28.50
C ILE A 317 -5.96 -5.78 -29.55
N MET A 318 -6.30 -5.60 -30.82
CA MET A 318 -5.68 -6.25 -31.97
C MET A 318 -4.96 -5.27 -32.91
N VAL A 319 -4.91 -3.99 -32.54
CA VAL A 319 -4.30 -2.91 -33.32
C VAL A 319 -3.30 -2.12 -32.48
N ILE A 320 -2.42 -1.35 -33.12
CA ILE A 320 -1.44 -0.48 -32.45
C ILE A 320 -1.67 0.99 -32.79
N SER A 321 -1.23 1.89 -31.91
CA SER A 321 -1.25 3.33 -32.22
C SER A 321 -0.41 3.65 -33.46
N GLY A 322 -0.92 4.52 -34.32
CA GLY A 322 -0.36 4.88 -35.60
C GLY A 322 -0.78 4.01 -36.78
N GLN A 323 -1.36 2.83 -36.54
CA GLN A 323 -1.81 1.90 -37.59
C GLN A 323 -2.98 2.48 -38.39
N THR A 324 -2.93 2.35 -39.71
CA THR A 324 -4.08 2.63 -40.58
C THR A 324 -4.88 1.35 -40.76
N ILE A 325 -6.19 1.43 -40.54
CA ILE A 325 -7.11 0.30 -40.60
C ILE A 325 -8.29 0.65 -41.49
N GLY A 326 -8.80 -0.34 -42.22
CA GLY A 326 -10.01 -0.18 -43.02
C GLY A 326 -11.29 -0.43 -42.21
N ARG A 327 -12.41 0.07 -42.71
CA ARG A 327 -13.74 -0.27 -42.22
C ARG A 327 -13.92 -1.78 -42.17
N GLY A 328 -14.39 -2.29 -41.03
CA GLY A 328 -14.56 -3.73 -40.78
C GLY A 328 -13.29 -4.46 -40.31
N ALA A 329 -12.14 -3.81 -40.25
CA ALA A 329 -10.93 -4.42 -39.70
C ALA A 329 -11.09 -4.71 -38.21
N ALA A 330 -10.59 -5.86 -37.74
CA ALA A 330 -10.62 -6.21 -36.33
C ALA A 330 -9.79 -5.22 -35.49
N VAL A 331 -10.44 -4.57 -34.52
CA VAL A 331 -9.77 -3.68 -33.55
C VAL A 331 -9.56 -4.35 -32.20
N GLY A 332 -10.40 -5.33 -31.86
CA GLY A 332 -10.36 -5.99 -30.57
C GLY A 332 -11.42 -7.06 -30.37
N LYS A 333 -11.67 -7.41 -29.12
CA LYS A 333 -12.78 -8.28 -28.68
C LYS A 333 -13.53 -7.62 -27.54
N VAL A 334 -14.84 -7.83 -27.51
CA VAL A 334 -15.71 -7.42 -26.39
C VAL A 334 -15.14 -7.97 -25.08
N GLY A 335 -15.28 -7.23 -23.99
CA GLY A 335 -14.75 -7.63 -22.69
C GLY A 335 -15.51 -7.02 -21.53
N ASN A 336 -14.84 -6.98 -20.37
CA ASN A 336 -15.39 -6.48 -19.12
C ASN A 336 -14.30 -5.76 -18.30
N THR A 337 -13.38 -5.05 -18.96
CA THR A 337 -12.27 -4.37 -18.28
C THR A 337 -12.62 -2.93 -17.93
N GLY A 338 -11.95 -2.35 -16.93
CA GLY A 338 -12.27 -1.01 -16.44
C GLY A 338 -13.53 -1.02 -15.56
N ARG A 339 -14.28 0.08 -15.56
CA ARG A 339 -15.50 0.22 -14.75
C ARG A 339 -16.72 -0.28 -15.51
N SER A 340 -16.93 -1.60 -15.51
CA SER A 340 -18.01 -2.28 -16.21
C SER A 340 -18.75 -3.26 -15.30
N THR A 341 -20.07 -3.35 -15.43
CA THR A 341 -20.93 -4.26 -14.64
C THR A 341 -21.10 -5.64 -15.29
N GLY A 342 -20.72 -5.81 -16.56
CA GLY A 342 -20.78 -7.08 -17.27
C GLY A 342 -20.27 -6.98 -18.71
N PRO A 343 -20.07 -8.11 -19.42
CA PRO A 343 -19.45 -8.09 -20.74
C PRO A 343 -20.22 -7.29 -21.81
N HIS A 344 -19.64 -6.18 -22.24
CA HIS A 344 -20.20 -5.31 -23.27
C HIS A 344 -19.12 -4.49 -23.98
N LEU A 345 -19.47 -3.94 -25.16
CA LEU A 345 -18.71 -2.89 -25.82
C LEU A 345 -19.36 -1.55 -25.49
N HIS A 346 -18.58 -0.63 -24.91
CA HIS A 346 -18.95 0.78 -24.87
C HIS A 346 -18.39 1.48 -26.12
N PHE A 347 -19.30 1.95 -26.98
CA PHE A 347 -18.96 2.55 -28.28
C PHE A 347 -19.34 4.02 -28.33
N GLU A 348 -18.39 4.88 -28.69
CA GLU A 348 -18.65 6.32 -28.85
C GLU A 348 -18.30 6.79 -30.27
N ILE A 349 -19.04 7.80 -30.73
CA ILE A 349 -18.71 8.56 -31.94
C ILE A 349 -18.51 10.02 -31.54
N TYR A 350 -17.45 10.62 -32.06
CA TYR A 350 -17.15 12.04 -31.94
C TYR A 350 -17.27 12.67 -33.32
N LEU A 351 -17.88 13.85 -33.39
CA LEU A 351 -17.86 14.73 -34.56
C LEU A 351 -17.26 16.07 -34.14
N ASN A 352 -16.12 16.44 -34.72
CA ASN A 352 -15.39 17.67 -34.43
C ASN A 352 -15.11 17.85 -32.92
N GLY A 353 -14.80 16.74 -32.23
CA GLY A 353 -14.51 16.72 -30.80
C GLY A 353 -15.73 16.62 -29.88
N VAL A 354 -16.95 16.71 -30.40
CA VAL A 354 -18.20 16.57 -29.62
C VAL A 354 -18.75 15.15 -29.75
N ARG A 355 -19.14 14.55 -28.62
CA ARG A 355 -19.75 13.21 -28.62
C ARG A 355 -21.18 13.28 -29.16
N VAL A 356 -21.50 12.36 -30.06
CA VAL A 356 -22.81 12.28 -30.71
C VAL A 356 -23.44 10.91 -30.50
N ASN A 357 -24.77 10.84 -30.56
CA ASN A 357 -25.49 9.57 -30.40
C ASN A 357 -25.12 8.60 -31.54
N PRO A 358 -24.46 7.45 -31.26
CA PRO A 358 -24.00 6.54 -32.31
C PRO A 358 -25.11 5.99 -33.21
N LEU A 359 -26.34 5.85 -32.68
CA LEU A 359 -27.47 5.29 -33.43
C LEU A 359 -27.93 6.16 -34.60
N GLY A 360 -27.57 7.45 -34.62
CA GLY A 360 -27.83 8.32 -35.77
C GLY A 360 -26.88 8.10 -36.95
N TYR A 361 -25.80 7.33 -36.76
CA TYR A 361 -24.68 7.20 -37.70
C TYR A 361 -24.40 5.75 -38.10
N LEU A 362 -24.78 4.78 -37.26
CA LEU A 362 -24.64 3.35 -37.53
C LEU A 362 -25.64 2.89 -38.59
N LYS A 363 -25.17 2.15 -39.60
CA LYS A 363 -25.96 1.61 -40.70
C LYS A 363 -25.77 0.10 -40.87
#